data_AF-A0A7Y3L823-F1
#
_entry.id   AF-A0A7Y3L823-F1
#
_cell.length_a   1.000
_cell.length_b   1.000
_cell.length_c   1.000
_cell.angle_alpha   90.00
_cell.angle_beta   90.00
_cell.angle_gamma   90.00
#
_symmetry.space_group_name_H-M   'P 1'
#
loop_
_entity.id
_entity.type
_entity.pdbx_description
1 polymer ?
#
loop_
_entity_poly.entity_id
_entity_poly.type
_entity_poly.pdbx_seq_one_letter_code
_entity_poly.pdbx_strand_id
1 'polypeptide(L)'
;MTLPNAATLEAAANAAGISLTPAQIKAIAGKKVPITVGTSGYPSGADLVSAVDGLSSLKGFGESASKVVAQAIGLNDPSLGTSVSSRANSITKYYPASGDLNTLNPSSMQPYSTPPKVLSTVGKTTNATIPPQAKTYIDGVLKRIGAPITANTEKGFTLWLENEQGGTGLPSFTQNQGNPLGIQTPQAQASGKRGDLQTAIALTAQELNTNYQGIVDAFKSDAAPEAIGQAIVNTAWNNGQANGTGYGGLASFMSGGANNPGAVTSQPAIQGSTPYEQYTSLANADNTLTNWGLDTPEMNKMVTNLVASGVTNTNQILQNIRQTQTYKQAFPGLSEYNSKPGQIHMTESEYRTYSQSLQNAAQQYGGVRLNQNQVATLLNGNVSPSEFQQRVQDIGVAVANADPGTKAILKQQFGIDPAHLFAYYANPKETLPDMQRAVASGEIQDYANRIGLAGLRPAGAAQLADMAKLSATQGNNPLGVGVSQVEGSLLNASRDSALTSAAPGANVPTINTNQLIGSQLAGFGGQSQVADQIAVGRAEGARAAPFDKGGGPEQTSKGVTGIGSAST
;
A
#
# COMPACT_ATOMS: atom_id res chain seq x y z
N MET A 1 3.73 24.14 28.64
CA MET A 1 3.09 24.89 27.54
C MET A 1 1.73 25.41 27.97
N THR A 2 1.28 26.55 27.46
CA THR A 2 -0.12 27.03 27.65
C THR A 2 -0.94 26.62 26.43
N LEU A 3 -2.09 25.98 26.62
CA LEU A 3 -2.97 25.60 25.53
C LEU A 3 -3.65 26.83 24.91
N PRO A 4 -4.07 26.76 23.61
CA PRO A 4 -4.70 27.89 22.94
C PRO A 4 -5.96 28.39 23.67
N ASN A 5 -6.36 29.63 23.36
CA ASN A 5 -7.59 30.21 23.91
C ASN A 5 -8.85 29.57 23.28
N ALA A 6 -10.02 29.87 23.85
CA ALA A 6 -11.28 29.27 23.42
C ALA A 6 -11.59 29.49 21.92
N ALA A 7 -11.36 30.70 21.40
CA ALA A 7 -11.62 31.04 20.01
C ALA A 7 -10.68 30.28 19.04
N THR A 8 -9.41 30.09 19.41
CA THR A 8 -8.47 29.29 18.60
C THR A 8 -8.86 27.81 18.57
N LEU A 9 -9.32 27.25 19.70
CA LEU A 9 -9.80 25.87 19.77
C LEU A 9 -11.10 25.66 18.97
N GLU A 10 -12.03 26.62 19.03
CA GLU A 10 -13.27 26.60 18.27
C GLU A 10 -13.02 26.68 16.75
N ALA A 11 -12.13 27.57 16.32
CA ALA A 11 -11.71 27.66 14.91
C ALA A 11 -11.06 26.36 14.41
N ALA A 12 -10.19 25.73 15.22
CA ALA A 12 -9.57 24.44 14.87
C ALA A 12 -10.58 23.28 14.82
N ALA A 13 -11.55 23.26 15.75
CA ALA A 13 -12.61 22.26 15.77
C ALA A 13 -13.49 22.34 14.51
N ASN A 14 -13.90 23.56 14.14
CA ASN A 14 -14.66 23.82 12.91
C ASN A 14 -13.87 23.45 11.65
N ALA A 15 -12.57 23.77 11.59
CA ALA A 15 -11.70 23.39 10.47
C ALA A 15 -11.50 21.86 10.34
N ALA A 16 -11.67 21.10 11.42
CA ALA A 16 -11.60 19.64 11.44
C ALA A 16 -12.97 18.96 11.20
N GLY A 17 -14.07 19.71 11.11
CA GLY A 17 -15.43 19.15 11.05
C GLY A 17 -15.90 18.51 12.37
N ILE A 18 -15.34 18.93 13.52
CA ILE A 18 -15.58 18.34 14.84
C ILE A 18 -16.35 19.33 15.70
N SER A 19 -17.51 18.93 16.22
CA SER A 19 -18.28 19.75 17.16
C SER A 19 -17.78 19.55 18.60
N LEU A 20 -17.34 20.64 19.23
CA LEU A 20 -17.00 20.68 20.67
C LEU A 20 -18.05 21.52 21.40
N THR A 21 -18.50 21.04 22.55
CA THR A 21 -19.40 21.81 23.42
C THR A 21 -18.66 22.99 24.08
N PRO A 22 -19.34 24.09 24.42
CA PRO A 22 -18.74 25.19 25.18
C PRO A 22 -18.10 24.75 26.51
N ALA A 23 -18.63 23.69 27.14
CA ALA A 23 -18.06 23.08 28.33
C ALA A 23 -16.72 22.38 28.05
N GLN A 24 -16.60 21.64 26.96
CA GLN A 24 -15.33 21.04 26.53
C GLN A 24 -14.29 22.11 26.16
N ILE A 25 -14.66 23.15 25.41
CA ILE A 25 -13.76 24.25 25.05
C ILE A 25 -13.24 24.95 26.32
N LYS A 26 -14.13 25.30 27.26
CA LYS A 26 -13.78 25.90 28.56
C LYS A 26 -12.91 24.97 29.44
N ALA A 27 -13.02 23.66 29.28
CA ALA A 27 -12.22 22.69 30.00
C ALA A 27 -10.77 22.54 29.48
N ILE A 28 -10.46 23.04 28.28
CA ILE A 28 -9.09 23.03 27.69
C ILE A 28 -8.47 24.43 27.72
N ALA A 29 -9.24 25.45 27.33
CA ALA A 29 -8.73 26.76 26.94
C ALA A 29 -7.83 27.40 28.00
N GLY A 30 -6.61 27.77 27.61
CA GLY A 30 -5.65 28.43 28.49
C GLY A 30 -5.08 27.58 29.64
N LYS A 31 -5.41 26.28 29.75
CA LYS A 31 -4.75 25.41 30.74
C LYS A 31 -3.25 25.32 30.46
N LYS A 32 -2.45 25.32 31.52
CA LYS A 32 -1.02 25.02 31.46
C LYS A 32 -0.84 23.51 31.57
N VAL A 33 -0.29 22.90 30.53
CA VAL A 33 0.20 21.52 30.59
C VAL A 33 1.68 21.57 30.99
N PRO A 34 2.10 20.87 32.05
CA PRO A 34 3.51 20.70 32.35
C PRO A 34 4.13 19.89 31.22
N ILE A 35 5.15 20.45 30.59
CA ILE A 35 5.90 19.81 29.51
C ILE A 35 7.36 20.07 29.86
N THR A 36 8.14 19.01 30.05
CA THR A 36 9.58 19.14 30.26
C THR A 36 10.21 19.52 28.92
N VAL A 37 11.03 20.55 28.92
CA VAL A 37 11.72 21.00 27.72
C VAL A 37 13.17 20.53 27.84
N GLY A 38 13.65 19.79 26.85
CA GLY A 38 15.04 19.33 26.84
C GLY A 38 16.03 20.48 26.62
N THR A 39 17.32 20.19 26.72
CA THR A 39 18.40 21.16 26.47
C THR A 39 18.41 21.76 25.06
N SER A 40 17.67 21.18 24.12
CA SER A 40 17.44 21.68 22.76
C SER A 40 16.38 22.79 22.65
N GLY A 41 15.67 23.13 23.75
CA GLY A 41 14.59 24.12 23.73
C GLY A 41 13.25 23.61 23.19
N TYR A 42 13.18 22.34 22.79
CA TYR A 42 11.95 21.68 22.32
C TYR A 42 11.52 20.56 23.29
N PRO A 43 10.20 20.28 23.39
CA PRO A 43 9.71 19.17 24.19
C PRO A 43 10.03 17.83 23.52
N SER A 44 10.30 16.79 24.31
CA SER A 44 10.55 15.46 23.72
C SER A 44 9.25 14.85 23.19
N GLY A 45 9.37 13.86 22.29
CA GLY A 45 8.21 13.06 21.86
C GLY A 45 7.45 12.42 23.02
N ALA A 46 8.16 12.00 24.08
CA ALA A 46 7.56 11.42 25.28
C ALA A 46 6.78 12.46 26.12
N ASP A 47 7.25 13.71 26.18
CA ASP A 47 6.53 14.80 26.86
C ASP A 47 5.25 15.19 26.10
N LEU A 48 5.30 15.19 24.76
CA LEU A 48 4.12 15.44 23.91
C LEU A 48 3.08 14.32 24.06
N VAL A 49 3.50 13.06 24.13
CA VAL A 49 2.61 11.92 24.36
C VAL A 49 1.97 12.00 25.75
N SER A 50 2.76 12.28 26.79
CA SER A 50 2.25 12.47 28.15
C SER A 50 1.24 13.64 28.25
N ALA A 51 1.44 14.70 27.47
CA ALA A 51 0.49 15.81 27.35
C ALA A 51 -0.83 15.41 26.67
N VAL A 52 -0.78 14.56 25.63
CA VAL A 52 -1.96 14.03 24.92
C VAL A 52 -2.74 13.04 25.79
N ASP A 53 -2.04 12.14 26.51
CA ASP A 53 -2.67 11.18 27.42
C ASP A 53 -3.32 11.89 28.63
N GLY A 54 -2.68 12.93 29.16
CA GLY A 54 -3.28 13.79 30.18
C GLY A 54 -4.59 14.43 29.73
N LEU A 55 -4.71 14.81 28.44
CA LEU A 55 -5.94 15.36 27.86
C LEU A 55 -7.01 14.28 27.61
N SER A 56 -6.62 13.08 27.17
CA SER A 56 -7.57 11.97 26.95
C SER A 56 -8.21 11.46 28.25
N SER A 57 -7.52 11.63 29.38
CA SER A 57 -8.04 11.29 30.72
C SER A 57 -9.20 12.19 31.22
N LEU A 58 -9.47 13.32 30.56
CA LEU A 58 -10.55 14.23 30.95
C LEU A 58 -11.93 13.64 30.61
N LYS A 59 -12.79 13.50 31.63
CA LYS A 59 -14.14 12.92 31.48
C LYS A 59 -14.94 13.66 30.41
N GLY A 60 -15.21 12.99 29.28
CA GLY A 60 -15.87 13.56 28.10
C GLY A 60 -14.95 13.87 26.90
N PHE A 61 -13.69 13.41 26.92
CA PHE A 61 -12.77 13.48 25.78
C PHE A 61 -12.71 12.15 25.03
N GLY A 62 -13.08 12.17 23.75
CA GLY A 62 -12.84 11.08 22.79
C GLY A 62 -11.72 11.44 21.81
N GLU A 63 -11.32 10.49 20.98
CA GLU A 63 -10.19 10.62 20.04
C GLU A 63 -10.27 11.86 19.13
N SER A 64 -11.48 12.29 18.76
CA SER A 64 -11.73 13.51 17.99
C SER A 64 -11.19 14.78 18.67
N ALA A 65 -11.30 14.90 19.99
CA ALA A 65 -10.83 16.09 20.72
C ALA A 65 -9.30 16.18 20.75
N SER A 66 -8.61 15.05 20.82
CA SER A 66 -7.13 14.98 20.74
C SER A 66 -6.61 15.48 19.38
N LYS A 67 -7.32 15.18 18.29
CA LYS A 67 -6.99 15.67 16.94
C LYS A 67 -7.12 17.19 16.83
N VAL A 68 -8.17 17.78 17.40
CA VAL A 68 -8.34 19.25 17.45
C VAL A 68 -7.20 19.93 18.22
N VAL A 69 -6.78 19.39 19.37
CA VAL A 69 -5.67 19.97 20.13
C VAL A 69 -4.35 19.86 19.36
N ALA A 70 -4.05 18.71 18.74
CA ALA A 70 -2.85 18.52 17.92
C ALA A 70 -2.79 19.50 16.74
N GLN A 71 -3.93 19.74 16.07
CA GLN A 71 -4.05 20.72 14.99
C GLN A 71 -3.89 22.17 15.50
N ALA A 72 -4.50 22.50 16.64
CA ALA A 72 -4.41 23.84 17.25
C ALA A 72 -3.02 24.19 17.80
N ILE A 73 -2.14 23.20 18.00
CA ILE A 73 -0.73 23.39 18.37
C ILE A 73 0.25 23.14 17.20
N GLY A 74 -0.24 22.98 15.98
CA GLY A 74 0.57 22.97 14.75
C GLY A 74 1.20 21.63 14.35
N LEU A 75 0.77 20.49 14.91
CA LEU A 75 1.36 19.17 14.64
C LEU A 75 0.76 18.44 13.42
N ASN A 76 0.32 19.18 12.39
CA ASN A 76 -0.57 18.65 11.36
C ASN A 76 0.17 18.36 10.03
N ASP A 77 0.79 17.18 9.92
CA ASP A 77 1.35 16.65 8.66
C ASP A 77 0.32 15.72 7.96
N PRO A 78 -0.12 16.02 6.72
CA PRO A 78 -1.08 15.21 5.98
C PRO A 78 -0.61 13.80 5.59
N SER A 79 0.69 13.51 5.63
CA SER A 79 1.26 12.21 5.26
C SER A 79 1.08 11.10 6.31
N LEU A 80 0.56 11.44 7.50
CA LEU A 80 0.56 10.56 8.67
C LEU A 80 -0.87 10.14 9.11
N GLY A 81 -1.19 8.86 8.92
CA GLY A 81 -2.52 8.24 9.06
C GLY A 81 -3.17 8.17 10.46
N THR A 82 -4.25 7.39 10.60
CA THR A 82 -5.45 7.82 11.34
C THR A 82 -5.55 7.63 12.86
N SER A 83 -4.69 6.84 13.54
CA SER A 83 -4.86 6.50 14.98
C SER A 83 -3.81 7.11 15.91
N VAL A 84 -4.20 7.89 16.92
CA VAL A 84 -3.28 8.71 17.75
C VAL A 84 -2.36 7.87 18.65
N SER A 85 -2.87 6.79 19.26
CA SER A 85 -2.16 6.01 20.29
C SER A 85 -1.01 5.12 19.77
N SER A 86 -1.01 4.75 18.49
CA SER A 86 0.10 4.01 17.87
C SER A 86 1.22 4.94 17.34
N ARG A 87 0.96 6.25 17.22
CA ARG A 87 1.86 7.23 16.58
C ARG A 87 2.93 7.81 17.51
N ALA A 88 2.77 7.64 18.82
CA ALA A 88 3.75 8.01 19.84
C ALA A 88 5.16 7.46 19.55
N ASN A 89 5.26 6.19 19.16
CA ASN A 89 6.53 5.48 18.95
C ASN A 89 7.19 5.77 17.60
N SER A 90 6.49 6.37 16.64
CA SER A 90 7.03 6.66 15.30
C SER A 90 7.77 8.00 15.21
N ILE A 91 7.53 8.94 16.13
CA ILE A 91 8.07 10.30 16.07
C ILE A 91 9.59 10.35 16.36
N THR A 92 10.15 9.33 17.01
CA THR A 92 11.57 9.25 17.38
C THR A 92 12.53 9.05 16.19
N LYS A 93 12.04 8.82 14.96
CA LYS A 93 12.86 8.27 13.86
C LYS A 93 13.26 9.23 12.73
N TYR A 94 12.75 10.47 12.71
CA TYR A 94 12.85 11.33 11.51
C TYR A 94 13.19 12.82 11.76
N TYR A 95 14.13 13.16 12.65
CA TYR A 95 14.82 14.47 12.63
C TYR A 95 16.22 14.45 13.30
N PRO A 96 17.33 14.49 12.54
CA PRO A 96 18.59 15.05 12.99
C PRO A 96 18.66 16.57 12.69
N ALA A 97 19.51 17.29 13.44
CA ALA A 97 19.52 18.77 13.48
C ALA A 97 20.57 19.44 12.57
N SER A 98 20.51 20.79 12.52
CA SER A 98 21.32 21.78 11.78
C SER A 98 20.92 22.04 10.31
N GLY A 99 20.93 23.29 9.81
CA GLY A 99 21.35 24.56 10.40
C GLY A 99 20.70 25.82 9.80
N ASP A 100 21.20 26.99 10.18
CA ASP A 100 20.61 28.34 9.95
C ASP A 100 20.27 28.72 8.50
N LEU A 101 19.19 29.49 8.36
CA LEU A 101 18.99 30.41 7.23
C LEU A 101 18.24 31.67 7.68
N ASN A 102 18.93 32.80 7.68
CA ASN A 102 18.33 34.11 7.92
C ASN A 102 18.99 35.13 6.98
N THR A 103 18.36 35.43 5.82
CA THR A 103 18.28 36.78 5.21
C THR A 103 17.55 36.83 3.85
N LEU A 104 16.65 37.82 3.74
CA LEU A 104 16.27 38.60 2.55
C LEU A 104 15.28 38.07 1.46
N ASN A 105 14.04 38.55 1.61
CA ASN A 105 13.26 39.36 0.64
C ASN A 105 12.60 38.70 -0.61
N PRO A 106 11.25 38.64 -0.69
CA PRO A 106 10.52 38.17 -1.86
C PRO A 106 10.01 39.31 -2.77
N SER A 107 10.58 39.47 -3.98
CA SER A 107 9.98 40.31 -5.05
C SER A 107 10.55 40.01 -6.45
N SER A 108 9.91 39.09 -7.18
CA SER A 108 9.61 39.20 -8.63
C SER A 108 9.01 37.89 -9.16
N MET A 109 7.78 37.97 -9.66
CA MET A 109 7.16 36.93 -10.49
C MET A 109 7.26 37.30 -11.97
N GLN A 110 7.15 36.26 -12.81
CA GLN A 110 6.84 36.20 -14.25
C GLN A 110 7.98 35.65 -15.14
N PRO A 111 7.64 34.92 -16.22
CA PRO A 111 8.25 33.60 -16.45
C PRO A 111 9.02 33.50 -17.77
N TYR A 112 9.90 32.48 -17.88
CA TYR A 112 10.29 31.93 -19.19
C TYR A 112 10.60 30.43 -19.12
N SER A 113 10.64 29.81 -20.30
CA SER A 113 10.45 28.38 -20.54
C SER A 113 11.74 27.56 -20.73
N THR A 114 11.60 26.25 -20.45
CA THR A 114 12.38 25.09 -20.95
C THR A 114 13.79 24.76 -20.36
N PRO A 115 14.15 23.46 -20.25
CA PRO A 115 15.34 22.91 -19.54
C PRO A 115 16.56 22.75 -20.50
N PRO A 116 17.75 22.13 -20.17
CA PRO A 116 18.09 21.29 -19.00
C PRO A 116 19.52 21.39 -18.38
N LYS A 117 19.73 20.78 -17.20
CA LYS A 117 20.93 19.94 -16.87
C LYS A 117 20.81 19.28 -15.49
N VAL A 118 21.21 18.01 -15.38
CA VAL A 118 21.36 17.28 -14.09
C VAL A 118 22.86 17.03 -13.85
N LEU A 119 23.34 17.29 -12.63
CA LEU A 119 24.66 16.90 -12.12
C LEU A 119 24.51 15.99 -10.87
N SER A 120 25.47 15.08 -10.67
CA SER A 120 25.68 14.26 -9.46
C SER A 120 27.18 14.28 -9.03
N THR A 121 27.59 13.65 -7.91
CA THR A 121 28.84 13.95 -7.13
C THR A 121 29.79 12.73 -6.84
N VAL A 122 29.90 12.16 -5.61
CA VAL A 122 31.04 11.31 -5.18
C VAL A 122 32.19 12.19 -4.73
N GLY A 123 32.14 12.59 -3.46
CA GLY A 123 33.27 12.37 -2.57
C GLY A 123 34.06 11.10 -2.91
N LYS A 124 35.16 11.32 -3.63
CA LYS A 124 36.35 10.49 -3.47
C LYS A 124 36.72 10.51 -1.98
N THR A 125 37.05 9.35 -1.42
CA THR A 125 37.92 9.33 -0.23
C THR A 125 39.33 9.71 -0.69
N THR A 126 39.95 10.66 -0.01
CA THR A 126 41.33 11.09 -0.28
C THR A 126 42.31 10.29 0.56
N ASN A 127 43.43 9.84 -0.03
CA ASN A 127 44.52 9.20 0.71
C ASN A 127 45.09 10.16 1.76
N ALA A 128 44.75 9.97 3.03
CA ALA A 128 45.39 10.65 4.13
C ALA A 128 46.82 10.09 4.32
N THR A 129 47.81 10.99 4.46
CA THR A 129 49.20 10.57 4.67
C THR A 129 49.37 9.98 6.07
N ILE A 130 49.76 8.71 6.16
CA ILE A 130 50.03 8.02 7.44
C ILE A 130 51.18 8.76 8.18
N PRO A 131 51.00 9.17 9.45
CA PRO A 131 52.07 9.79 10.23
C PRO A 131 53.33 8.90 10.31
N PRO A 132 54.56 9.44 10.20
CA PRO A 132 55.78 8.62 10.15
C PRO A 132 55.98 7.65 11.32
N GLN A 133 55.54 8.04 12.52
CA GLN A 133 55.58 7.18 13.71
C GLN A 133 54.53 6.05 13.67
N ALA A 134 53.33 6.34 13.14
CA ALA A 134 52.31 5.32 12.91
C ALA A 134 52.77 4.30 11.86
N LYS A 135 53.38 4.76 10.76
CA LYS A 135 54.01 3.87 9.78
C LYS A 135 55.13 3.02 10.42
N THR A 136 56.01 3.63 11.21
CA THR A 136 57.07 2.88 11.94
C THR A 136 56.49 1.78 12.85
N TYR A 137 55.34 2.03 13.47
CA TYR A 137 54.64 1.04 14.29
C TYR A 137 54.00 -0.07 13.45
N ILE A 138 53.23 0.28 12.41
CA ILE A 138 52.61 -0.66 11.47
C ILE A 138 53.66 -1.61 10.89
N ASP A 139 54.71 -1.05 10.27
CA ASP A 139 55.83 -1.79 9.68
C ASP A 139 56.50 -2.72 10.70
N GLY A 140 56.70 -2.22 11.92
CA GLY A 140 57.32 -2.97 13.02
C GLY A 140 56.47 -4.14 13.51
N VAL A 141 55.15 -3.96 13.63
CA VAL A 141 54.23 -5.02 14.06
C VAL A 141 54.10 -6.08 12.96
N LEU A 142 53.83 -5.66 11.71
CA LEU A 142 53.76 -6.56 10.54
C LEU A 142 55.01 -7.43 10.41
N LYS A 143 56.20 -6.81 10.48
CA LYS A 143 57.48 -7.53 10.43
C LYS A 143 57.64 -8.54 11.58
N ARG A 144 57.19 -8.22 12.80
CA ARG A 144 57.31 -9.13 13.96
C ARG A 144 56.28 -10.26 13.96
N ILE A 145 55.09 -10.06 13.41
CA ILE A 145 54.15 -11.17 13.19
C ILE A 145 54.54 -12.01 11.95
N GLY A 146 55.53 -11.57 11.16
CA GLY A 146 55.99 -12.27 9.96
C GLY A 146 55.08 -12.04 8.75
N ALA A 147 54.30 -10.97 8.74
CA ALA A 147 53.53 -10.53 7.59
C ALA A 147 54.40 -9.71 6.63
N PRO A 148 54.11 -9.73 5.31
CA PRO A 148 54.73 -8.79 4.37
C PRO A 148 54.30 -7.34 4.71
N ILE A 149 55.10 -6.37 4.27
CA ILE A 149 54.75 -4.95 4.35
C ILE A 149 54.38 -4.51 2.93
N THR A 150 53.07 -4.54 2.64
CA THR A 150 52.47 -4.15 1.37
C THR A 150 51.46 -3.03 1.58
N ALA A 151 50.98 -2.42 0.49
CA ALA A 151 49.89 -1.46 0.56
C ALA A 151 48.59 -2.04 1.15
N ASN A 152 48.31 -3.34 1.01
CA ASN A 152 47.12 -3.98 1.57
C ASN A 152 47.26 -4.17 3.08
N THR A 153 48.38 -4.73 3.54
CA THR A 153 48.64 -4.90 4.97
C THR A 153 48.77 -3.56 5.69
N GLU A 154 49.44 -2.57 5.07
CA GLU A 154 49.54 -1.22 5.61
C GLU A 154 48.17 -0.54 5.71
N LYS A 155 47.33 -0.63 4.66
CA LYS A 155 46.00 -0.02 4.66
C LYS A 155 45.03 -0.73 5.62
N GLY A 156 45.05 -2.05 5.69
CA GLY A 156 44.23 -2.82 6.65
C GLY A 156 44.61 -2.51 8.09
N PHE A 157 45.91 -2.39 8.39
CA PHE A 157 46.38 -1.98 9.72
C PHE A 157 46.07 -0.49 10.00
N THR A 158 46.17 0.38 8.98
CA THR A 158 45.82 1.81 9.12
C THR A 158 44.34 1.98 9.45
N LEU A 159 43.43 1.32 8.72
CA LEU A 159 41.99 1.35 9.01
C LEU A 159 41.69 0.82 10.42
N TRP A 160 42.40 -0.22 10.88
CA TRP A 160 42.28 -0.69 12.25
C TRP A 160 42.70 0.39 13.25
N LEU A 161 43.87 1.01 13.07
CA LEU A 161 44.34 2.09 13.93
C LEU A 161 43.41 3.31 13.89
N GLU A 162 42.83 3.67 12.73
CA GLU A 162 41.89 4.79 12.60
C GLU A 162 40.61 4.52 13.39
N ASN A 163 40.13 3.27 13.37
CA ASN A 163 38.99 2.83 14.16
C ASN A 163 39.28 2.78 15.67
N GLU A 164 40.48 2.38 16.09
CA GLU A 164 40.91 2.32 17.51
C GLU A 164 41.30 3.70 18.08
N GLN A 165 41.77 4.63 17.25
CA GLN A 165 42.31 5.94 17.65
C GLN A 165 41.39 7.13 17.33
N GLY A 166 40.18 6.88 16.80
CA GLY A 166 39.12 7.88 16.71
C GLY A 166 39.10 8.72 15.42
N GLY A 167 39.53 8.15 14.29
CA GLY A 167 39.26 8.70 12.96
C GLY A 167 40.47 8.77 12.02
N THR A 168 40.18 9.18 10.79
CA THR A 168 41.13 9.22 9.66
C THR A 168 42.36 10.09 9.93
N GLY A 169 43.54 9.63 9.53
CA GLY A 169 44.80 10.37 9.68
C GLY A 169 45.44 10.26 11.07
N LEU A 170 44.91 9.41 11.95
CA LEU A 170 45.53 8.99 13.22
C LEU A 170 45.95 10.14 14.18
N PRO A 171 45.10 11.15 14.44
CA PRO A 171 45.49 12.32 15.26
C PRO A 171 45.90 11.96 16.70
N SER A 172 45.30 10.93 17.28
CA SER A 172 45.57 10.46 18.64
C SER A 172 46.83 9.60 18.77
N PHE A 173 47.39 9.10 17.65
CA PHE A 173 48.53 8.18 17.68
C PHE A 173 49.75 8.78 18.38
N THR A 174 50.02 10.06 18.14
CA THR A 174 51.14 10.81 18.77
C THR A 174 51.01 10.90 20.28
N GLN A 175 49.79 10.80 20.83
CA GLN A 175 49.53 10.81 22.27
C GLN A 175 49.62 9.40 22.87
N ASN A 176 49.36 8.36 22.07
CA ASN A 176 49.29 6.96 22.47
C ASN A 176 50.47 6.10 21.94
N GLN A 177 51.60 6.70 21.56
CA GLN A 177 52.75 6.06 20.88
C GLN A 177 53.22 4.73 21.49
N GLY A 178 53.09 4.56 22.81
CA GLY A 178 53.50 3.35 23.51
C GLY A 178 52.44 2.24 23.64
N ASN A 179 51.18 2.49 23.24
CA ASN A 179 50.08 1.51 23.26
C ASN A 179 48.88 1.89 22.34
N PRO A 180 49.08 2.05 21.02
CA PRO A 180 48.07 2.65 20.13
C PRO A 180 46.91 1.71 19.74
N LEU A 181 46.89 0.46 20.22
CA LEU A 181 45.75 -0.45 20.12
C LEU A 181 45.14 -0.79 21.50
N GLY A 182 45.51 -0.05 22.56
CA GLY A 182 44.85 -0.19 23.87
C GLY A 182 45.03 -1.54 24.58
N ILE A 183 46.17 -2.22 24.38
CA ILE A 183 46.48 -3.52 25.00
C ILE A 183 46.48 -3.37 26.53
N GLN A 184 45.73 -4.23 27.22
CA GLN A 184 45.45 -4.09 28.66
C GLN A 184 46.50 -4.74 29.57
N THR A 185 47.65 -5.16 29.05
CA THR A 185 48.75 -5.68 29.89
C THR A 185 49.44 -4.53 30.65
N PRO A 186 49.86 -4.72 31.91
CA PRO A 186 50.58 -3.69 32.67
C PRO A 186 51.83 -3.16 31.94
N GLN A 187 52.51 -4.04 31.20
CA GLN A 187 53.68 -3.71 30.39
C GLN A 187 53.32 -2.79 29.21
N ALA A 188 52.21 -3.04 28.51
CA ALA A 188 51.77 -2.19 27.39
C ALA A 188 51.25 -0.84 27.88
N GLN A 189 50.50 -0.82 28.99
CA GLN A 189 50.11 0.44 29.64
C GLN A 189 51.33 1.25 30.10
N ALA A 190 52.39 0.59 30.57
CA ALA A 190 53.65 1.23 30.99
C ALA A 190 54.55 1.66 29.82
N SER A 191 54.51 1.02 28.64
CA SER A 191 55.11 1.58 27.42
C SER A 191 54.31 2.77 26.93
N GLY A 192 52.97 2.69 26.95
CA GLY A 192 52.02 3.77 26.66
C GLY A 192 52.41 5.08 27.34
N LYS A 193 52.49 5.07 28.68
CA LYS A 193 52.87 6.23 29.51
C LYS A 193 54.28 6.78 29.26
N ARG A 194 55.17 6.02 28.61
CA ARG A 194 56.57 6.40 28.32
C ARG A 194 56.82 6.75 26.85
N GLY A 195 55.83 6.58 25.97
CA GLY A 195 56.01 6.74 24.51
C GLY A 195 56.96 5.70 23.89
N ASP A 196 57.17 4.55 24.55
CA ASP A 196 58.13 3.54 24.10
C ASP A 196 57.56 2.70 22.95
N LEU A 197 57.77 3.22 21.73
CA LEU A 197 57.30 2.65 20.48
C LEU A 197 57.86 1.23 20.22
N GLN A 198 59.10 0.94 20.63
CA GLN A 198 59.70 -0.38 20.38
C GLN A 198 59.12 -1.46 21.30
N THR A 199 58.89 -1.12 22.57
CA THR A 199 58.14 -2.00 23.48
C THR A 199 56.69 -2.16 23.02
N ALA A 200 56.04 -1.10 22.53
CA ALA A 200 54.69 -1.17 21.98
C ALA A 200 54.59 -2.15 20.80
N ILE A 201 55.50 -2.03 19.84
CA ILE A 201 55.61 -2.93 18.67
C ILE A 201 55.80 -4.38 19.12
N ALA A 202 56.69 -4.63 20.09
CA ALA A 202 56.98 -5.97 20.59
C ALA A 202 55.77 -6.62 21.27
N LEU A 203 55.12 -5.90 22.20
CA LEU A 203 53.96 -6.40 22.94
C LEU A 203 52.74 -6.59 22.03
N THR A 204 52.54 -5.71 21.03
CA THR A 204 51.45 -5.87 20.05
C THR A 204 51.61 -7.12 19.21
N ALA A 205 52.82 -7.36 18.68
CA ALA A 205 53.08 -8.54 17.88
C ALA A 205 53.01 -9.83 18.72
N GLN A 206 53.39 -9.78 20.00
CA GLN A 206 53.22 -10.90 20.93
C GLN A 206 51.73 -11.21 21.17
N GLU A 207 50.93 -10.19 21.48
CA GLU A 207 49.49 -10.32 21.73
C GLU A 207 48.77 -10.91 20.50
N LEU A 208 49.05 -10.38 19.30
CA LEU A 208 48.52 -10.87 18.04
C LEU A 208 48.85 -12.35 17.78
N ASN A 209 50.12 -12.74 17.92
CA ASN A 209 50.54 -14.13 17.72
C ASN A 209 50.01 -15.11 18.79
N THR A 210 49.67 -14.61 19.99
CA THR A 210 49.21 -15.47 21.10
C THR A 210 47.71 -15.68 21.06
N ASN A 211 46.94 -14.60 20.87
CA ASN A 211 45.50 -14.58 21.12
C ASN A 211 44.66 -14.34 19.85
N TYR A 212 45.28 -13.93 18.74
CA TYR A 212 44.56 -13.42 17.55
C TYR A 212 45.10 -14.00 16.23
N GLN A 213 45.35 -15.30 16.21
CA GLN A 213 45.93 -16.00 15.05
C GLN A 213 45.19 -15.71 13.72
N GLY A 214 43.85 -15.62 13.73
CA GLY A 214 43.08 -15.28 12.53
C GLY A 214 43.36 -13.88 11.96
N ILE A 215 43.73 -12.89 12.79
CA ILE A 215 44.19 -11.57 12.33
C ILE A 215 45.60 -11.70 11.74
N VAL A 216 46.48 -12.46 12.41
CA VAL A 216 47.85 -12.71 11.94
C VAL A 216 47.85 -13.43 10.59
N ASP A 217 46.97 -14.42 10.39
CA ASP A 217 46.86 -15.16 9.14
C ASP A 217 46.33 -14.27 8.00
N ALA A 218 45.39 -13.38 8.27
CA ALA A 218 44.93 -12.37 7.31
C ALA A 218 46.05 -11.42 6.88
N PHE A 219 46.88 -10.93 7.82
CA PHE A 219 48.04 -10.12 7.47
C PHE A 219 49.13 -10.91 6.73
N LYS A 220 49.46 -12.14 7.16
CA LYS A 220 50.48 -12.99 6.52
C LYS A 220 50.13 -13.37 5.08
N SER A 221 48.85 -13.55 4.79
CA SER A 221 48.35 -13.88 3.45
C SER A 221 48.25 -12.68 2.50
N ASP A 222 48.70 -11.49 2.92
CA ASP A 222 48.56 -10.23 2.17
C ASP A 222 47.09 -9.93 1.80
N ALA A 223 46.16 -10.30 2.68
CA ALA A 223 44.74 -10.21 2.41
C ALA A 223 44.30 -8.76 2.18
N ALA A 224 43.23 -8.58 1.40
CA ALA A 224 42.65 -7.26 1.16
C ALA A 224 42.24 -6.60 2.49
N PRO A 225 42.30 -5.25 2.62
CA PRO A 225 41.92 -4.53 3.83
C PRO A 225 40.55 -4.91 4.40
N GLU A 226 39.60 -5.26 3.54
CA GLU A 226 38.27 -5.77 3.85
C GLU A 226 38.30 -7.12 4.60
N ALA A 227 39.16 -8.03 4.14
CA ALA A 227 39.33 -9.34 4.77
C ALA A 227 40.12 -9.26 6.09
N ILE A 228 41.12 -8.37 6.15
CA ILE A 228 41.82 -8.02 7.40
C ILE A 228 40.82 -7.44 8.41
N GLY A 229 39.97 -6.49 7.98
CA GLY A 229 38.91 -5.93 8.81
C GLY A 229 37.90 -6.96 9.29
N GLN A 230 37.50 -7.91 8.44
CA GLN A 230 36.59 -8.98 8.84
C GLN A 230 37.24 -9.93 9.84
N ALA A 231 38.53 -10.24 9.68
CA ALA A 231 39.27 -11.01 10.66
C ALA A 231 39.30 -10.30 12.03
N ILE A 232 39.59 -9.01 12.08
CA ILE A 232 39.58 -8.19 13.30
C ILE A 232 38.18 -8.20 13.96
N VAL A 233 37.13 -7.90 13.18
CA VAL A 233 35.72 -7.88 13.64
C VAL A 233 35.28 -9.22 14.21
N ASN A 234 35.78 -10.34 13.68
CA ASN A 234 35.44 -11.69 14.14
C ASN A 234 36.15 -12.10 15.45
N THR A 235 37.10 -11.32 15.97
CA THR A 235 37.84 -11.68 17.18
C THR A 235 37.28 -11.07 18.46
N ALA A 236 37.73 -11.59 19.60
CA ALA A 236 37.49 -11.00 20.91
C ALA A 236 38.08 -9.58 21.06
N TRP A 237 38.99 -9.12 20.18
CA TRP A 237 39.52 -7.75 20.20
C TRP A 237 38.40 -6.73 20.02
N ASN A 238 37.57 -6.96 19.00
CA ASN A 238 36.38 -6.17 18.70
C ASN A 238 35.35 -6.21 19.85
N ASN A 239 35.28 -7.32 20.59
CA ASN A 239 34.33 -7.50 21.69
C ASN A 239 34.86 -7.03 23.06
N GLY A 240 36.08 -6.46 23.11
CA GLY A 240 36.86 -6.25 24.33
C GLY A 240 36.56 -4.98 25.13
N GLN A 241 35.71 -4.06 24.63
CA GLN A 241 35.28 -2.92 25.46
C GLN A 241 34.34 -3.40 26.58
N ALA A 242 34.67 -3.02 27.82
CA ALA A 242 33.78 -3.26 28.95
C ALA A 242 32.41 -2.63 28.67
N ASN A 243 31.35 -3.45 28.73
CA ASN A 243 29.95 -3.22 28.32
C ASN A 243 29.54 -3.72 26.92
N GLY A 244 30.41 -4.39 26.15
CA GLY A 244 30.00 -5.27 25.05
C GLY A 244 29.56 -4.58 23.75
N THR A 245 29.86 -3.30 23.58
CA THR A 245 29.64 -2.56 22.33
C THR A 245 30.86 -2.63 21.42
N GLY A 246 30.99 -3.73 20.66
CA GLY A 246 31.97 -3.81 19.57
C GLY A 246 31.62 -2.90 18.39
N TYR A 247 32.53 -2.80 17.42
CA TYR A 247 32.54 -1.82 16.31
C TYR A 247 31.38 -1.87 15.30
N GLY A 248 30.24 -2.53 15.61
CA GLY A 248 29.05 -2.53 14.74
C GLY A 248 29.18 -3.31 13.43
N GLY A 249 30.27 -4.08 13.25
CA GLY A 249 30.50 -4.94 12.08
C GLY A 249 31.41 -4.33 11.01
N LEU A 250 31.66 -5.10 9.94
CA LEU A 250 32.66 -4.76 8.92
C LEU A 250 32.39 -3.40 8.22
N ALA A 251 31.13 -3.05 7.99
CA ALA A 251 30.78 -1.80 7.31
C ALA A 251 31.30 -0.55 8.06
N SER A 252 31.18 -0.54 9.38
CA SER A 252 31.70 0.52 10.25
C SER A 252 33.23 0.52 10.27
N PHE A 253 33.86 -0.66 10.38
CA PHE A 253 35.32 -0.81 10.34
C PHE A 253 35.91 -0.26 9.03
N MET A 254 35.32 -0.62 7.88
CA MET A 254 35.80 -0.20 6.56
C MET A 254 35.53 1.27 6.23
N SER A 255 34.64 1.92 6.98
CA SER A 255 34.34 3.36 6.82
C SER A 255 35.35 4.30 7.50
N GLY A 256 36.41 3.77 8.12
CA GLY A 256 37.50 4.57 8.72
C GLY A 256 37.05 5.44 9.91
N GLY A 257 35.91 5.11 10.53
CA GLY A 257 35.36 5.85 11.68
C GLY A 257 34.86 7.27 11.36
N ALA A 258 34.50 7.58 10.11
CA ALA A 258 34.06 8.93 9.72
C ALA A 258 32.55 9.04 9.42
N ASN A 259 31.91 10.09 9.96
CA ASN A 259 30.51 10.42 9.69
C ASN A 259 30.30 11.07 8.29
N ASN A 260 29.26 10.62 7.55
CA ASN A 260 28.54 11.31 6.45
C ASN A 260 29.14 11.43 5.00
N PRO A 261 28.31 11.69 3.94
CA PRO A 261 28.46 11.05 2.60
C PRO A 261 28.30 11.96 1.34
N GLY A 262 28.26 11.39 0.10
CA GLY A 262 27.48 12.04 -1.03
C GLY A 262 27.68 11.66 -2.53
N ALA A 263 27.00 10.60 -3.01
CA ALA A 263 26.45 10.22 -4.37
C ALA A 263 27.17 10.54 -5.73
N VAL A 264 27.55 9.54 -6.58
CA VAL A 264 28.69 9.48 -7.57
C VAL A 264 28.59 10.12 -9.00
N THR A 265 29.72 10.19 -9.74
CA THR A 265 29.83 10.28 -11.22
C THR A 265 30.77 9.25 -11.88
N SER A 266 30.39 8.78 -13.07
CA SER A 266 30.85 7.57 -13.77
C SER A 266 32.08 7.73 -14.70
N GLN A 267 32.90 6.67 -14.83
CA GLN A 267 33.82 6.44 -15.97
C GLN A 267 33.86 4.93 -16.37
N PRO A 268 34.36 4.58 -17.59
CA PRO A 268 33.94 3.37 -18.30
C PRO A 268 34.80 2.11 -18.05
N ALA A 269 34.24 0.96 -18.45
CA ALA A 269 34.74 -0.38 -18.15
C ALA A 269 35.88 -0.90 -19.05
N ILE A 270 36.76 -1.73 -18.44
CA ILE A 270 37.71 -2.76 -18.95
C ILE A 270 38.80 -2.90 -17.85
N GLN A 271 39.11 -4.06 -17.24
CA GLN A 271 38.64 -5.44 -17.40
C GLN A 271 38.74 -6.20 -16.04
N GLY A 272 37.92 -7.25 -15.83
CA GLY A 272 38.08 -8.21 -14.73
C GLY A 272 37.60 -7.72 -13.36
N SER A 273 36.31 -7.92 -13.06
CA SER A 273 35.76 -7.73 -11.71
C SER A 273 36.51 -8.56 -10.67
N THR A 274 36.88 -7.96 -9.56
CA THR A 274 37.55 -8.66 -8.45
C THR A 274 36.67 -9.77 -7.86
N PRO A 275 37.24 -10.83 -7.27
CA PRO A 275 36.46 -11.86 -6.58
C PRO A 275 35.55 -11.31 -5.46
N TYR A 276 35.95 -10.20 -4.82
CA TYR A 276 35.15 -9.50 -3.82
C TYR A 276 33.94 -8.78 -4.43
N GLU A 277 34.12 -8.10 -5.56
CA GLU A 277 32.98 -7.55 -6.33
C GLU A 277 32.05 -8.69 -6.76
N GLN A 278 32.56 -9.78 -7.34
CA GLN A 278 31.75 -10.93 -7.75
C GLN A 278 30.91 -11.51 -6.59
N TYR A 279 31.53 -11.74 -5.43
CA TYR A 279 30.84 -12.23 -4.24
C TYR A 279 29.77 -11.26 -3.72
N THR A 280 30.08 -9.96 -3.64
CA THR A 280 29.12 -8.96 -3.17
C THR A 280 27.98 -8.75 -4.16
N SER A 281 28.22 -8.85 -5.47
CA SER A 281 27.16 -8.83 -6.50
C SER A 281 26.23 -10.03 -6.39
N LEU A 282 26.78 -11.24 -6.22
CA LEU A 282 26.03 -12.47 -5.95
C LEU A 282 25.13 -12.30 -4.73
N ALA A 283 25.72 -12.02 -3.56
CA ALA A 283 24.97 -11.88 -2.31
C ALA A 283 23.88 -10.79 -2.37
N ASN A 284 24.15 -9.66 -3.03
CA ASN A 284 23.16 -8.59 -3.18
C ASN A 284 22.04 -8.94 -4.17
N ALA A 285 22.36 -9.63 -5.27
CA ALA A 285 21.36 -10.10 -6.23
C ALA A 285 20.48 -11.21 -5.63
N ASP A 286 21.08 -12.19 -4.94
CA ASP A 286 20.39 -13.29 -4.26
C ASP A 286 19.45 -12.75 -3.17
N ASN A 287 19.94 -11.88 -2.27
CA ASN A 287 19.09 -11.20 -1.28
C ASN A 287 17.91 -10.45 -1.93
N THR A 288 18.12 -9.85 -3.11
CA THR A 288 17.05 -9.17 -3.85
C THR A 288 16.04 -10.16 -4.42
N LEU A 289 16.51 -11.28 -5.00
CA LEU A 289 15.66 -12.37 -5.50
C LEU A 289 14.84 -13.02 -4.38
N THR A 290 15.41 -13.29 -3.21
CA THR A 290 14.69 -13.81 -2.03
C THR A 290 13.60 -12.83 -1.58
N ASN A 291 13.90 -11.53 -1.52
CA ASN A 291 12.91 -10.48 -1.22
C ASN A 291 11.80 -10.37 -2.28
N TRP A 292 12.11 -10.65 -3.55
CA TRP A 292 11.14 -10.70 -4.64
C TRP A 292 10.35 -12.02 -4.70
N GLY A 293 10.78 -13.07 -3.97
CA GLY A 293 10.21 -14.41 -4.09
C GLY A 293 10.58 -15.11 -5.41
N LEU A 294 11.71 -14.71 -6.02
CA LEU A 294 12.27 -15.24 -7.26
C LEU A 294 13.58 -16.03 -7.03
N ASP A 295 13.91 -16.32 -5.78
CA ASP A 295 15.00 -17.21 -5.38
C ASP A 295 14.66 -18.65 -5.81
N THR A 296 15.00 -18.96 -7.07
CA THR A 296 14.83 -20.28 -7.69
C THR A 296 16.17 -20.74 -8.26
N PRO A 297 16.40 -22.07 -8.39
CA PRO A 297 17.65 -22.59 -8.92
C PRO A 297 18.03 -22.02 -10.30
N GLU A 298 17.03 -21.74 -11.14
CA GLU A 298 17.20 -21.14 -12.47
C GLU A 298 17.67 -19.68 -12.39
N MET A 299 17.11 -18.90 -11.46
CA MET A 299 17.49 -17.49 -11.27
C MET A 299 18.88 -17.37 -10.66
N ASN A 300 19.19 -18.14 -9.62
CA ASN A 300 20.48 -18.09 -8.94
C ASN A 300 21.60 -18.57 -9.89
N LYS A 301 21.29 -19.56 -10.76
CA LYS A 301 22.18 -19.96 -11.86
C LYS A 301 22.37 -18.84 -12.90
N MET A 302 21.34 -18.07 -13.22
CA MET A 302 21.47 -16.91 -14.12
C MET A 302 22.32 -15.79 -13.50
N VAL A 303 22.13 -15.46 -12.21
CA VAL A 303 23.00 -14.53 -11.47
C VAL A 303 24.45 -15.01 -11.52
N THR A 304 24.69 -16.29 -11.19
CA THR A 304 26.03 -16.90 -11.22
C THR A 304 26.67 -16.78 -12.61
N ASN A 305 25.93 -17.08 -13.69
CA ASN A 305 26.44 -16.96 -15.06
C ASN A 305 26.75 -15.49 -15.44
N LEU A 306 25.90 -14.54 -15.05
CA LEU A 306 26.12 -13.11 -15.31
C LEU A 306 27.38 -12.62 -14.59
N VAL A 307 27.54 -12.95 -13.31
CA VAL A 307 28.71 -12.59 -12.51
C VAL A 307 29.98 -13.27 -13.05
N ALA A 308 29.91 -14.54 -13.45
CA ALA A 308 31.02 -15.24 -14.11
C ALA A 308 31.39 -14.62 -15.48
N SER A 309 30.43 -14.01 -16.18
CA SER A 309 30.70 -13.22 -17.41
C SER A 309 31.25 -11.81 -17.16
N GLY A 310 31.48 -11.44 -15.89
CA GLY A 310 32.02 -10.14 -15.48
C GLY A 310 30.98 -9.06 -15.20
N VAL A 311 29.69 -9.40 -15.13
CA VAL A 311 28.62 -8.45 -14.77
C VAL A 311 28.49 -8.37 -13.26
N THR A 312 29.21 -7.45 -12.63
CA THR A 312 29.18 -7.22 -11.16
C THR A 312 28.40 -6.00 -10.72
N ASN A 313 27.87 -5.19 -11.63
CA ASN A 313 26.92 -4.15 -11.22
C ASN A 313 25.56 -4.81 -10.87
N THR A 314 25.18 -4.82 -9.59
CA THR A 314 23.92 -5.45 -9.14
C THR A 314 22.69 -4.94 -9.90
N ASN A 315 22.62 -3.64 -10.21
CA ASN A 315 21.50 -3.08 -10.98
C ASN A 315 21.48 -3.63 -12.43
N GLN A 316 22.63 -3.91 -13.03
CA GLN A 316 22.72 -4.55 -14.34
C GLN A 316 22.30 -6.04 -14.27
N ILE A 317 22.67 -6.76 -13.21
CA ILE A 317 22.19 -8.15 -12.97
C ILE A 317 20.65 -8.15 -12.87
N LEU A 318 20.09 -7.27 -12.03
CA LEU A 318 18.64 -7.14 -11.84
C LEU A 318 17.91 -6.68 -13.13
N GLN A 319 18.52 -5.82 -13.95
CA GLN A 319 17.98 -5.47 -15.27
C GLN A 319 17.94 -6.68 -16.23
N ASN A 320 18.96 -7.55 -16.21
CA ASN A 320 18.93 -8.79 -17.00
C ASN A 320 17.84 -9.75 -16.48
N ILE A 321 17.69 -9.90 -15.16
CA ILE A 321 16.61 -10.69 -14.54
C ILE A 321 15.22 -10.18 -14.98
N ARG A 322 15.00 -8.86 -14.99
CA ARG A 322 13.74 -8.23 -15.42
C ARG A 322 13.35 -8.55 -16.88
N GLN A 323 14.30 -8.92 -17.73
CA GLN A 323 14.03 -9.33 -19.11
C GLN A 323 13.57 -10.79 -19.24
N THR A 324 13.77 -11.62 -18.22
CA THR A 324 13.44 -13.07 -18.25
C THR A 324 11.95 -13.34 -18.26
N GLN A 325 11.57 -14.54 -18.75
CA GLN A 325 10.18 -14.96 -18.73
C GLN A 325 9.66 -15.23 -17.31
N THR A 326 10.48 -15.82 -16.44
CA THR A 326 10.11 -16.10 -15.03
C THR A 326 9.82 -14.81 -14.26
N TYR A 327 10.64 -13.75 -14.43
CA TYR A 327 10.34 -12.45 -13.82
C TYR A 327 9.01 -11.89 -14.35
N LYS A 328 8.78 -11.92 -15.67
CA LYS A 328 7.53 -11.44 -16.30
C LYS A 328 6.30 -12.22 -15.82
N GLN A 329 6.45 -13.49 -15.47
CA GLN A 329 5.38 -14.33 -14.90
C GLN A 329 5.11 -14.04 -13.41
N ALA A 330 6.12 -13.63 -12.64
CA ALA A 330 5.96 -13.26 -11.24
C ALA A 330 5.43 -11.83 -11.05
N PHE A 331 5.80 -10.92 -11.96
CA PHE A 331 5.44 -9.48 -11.92
C PHE A 331 4.70 -9.00 -13.19
N PRO A 332 3.62 -9.68 -13.64
CA PRO A 332 2.90 -9.26 -14.85
C PRO A 332 2.27 -7.88 -14.65
N GLY A 333 2.29 -7.07 -15.72
CA GLY A 333 1.80 -5.70 -15.73
C GLY A 333 2.74 -4.68 -15.07
N LEU A 334 3.66 -5.07 -14.16
CA LEU A 334 4.50 -4.11 -13.43
C LEU A 334 5.37 -3.24 -14.35
N SER A 335 6.00 -3.85 -15.37
CA SER A 335 6.80 -3.10 -16.35
C SER A 335 5.96 -2.18 -17.24
N GLU A 336 4.69 -2.53 -17.49
CA GLU A 336 3.79 -1.69 -18.29
C GLU A 336 3.30 -0.51 -17.45
N TYR A 337 2.86 -0.76 -16.22
CA TYR A 337 2.49 0.24 -15.22
C TYR A 337 3.60 1.28 -15.03
N ASN A 338 4.84 0.82 -14.77
CA ASN A 338 6.01 1.69 -14.59
C ASN A 338 6.45 2.45 -15.85
N SER A 339 5.94 2.09 -17.04
CA SER A 339 6.22 2.79 -18.29
C SER A 339 5.20 3.88 -18.64
N LYS A 340 4.05 3.90 -17.96
CA LYS A 340 2.96 4.85 -18.24
C LYS A 340 3.30 6.25 -17.69
N PRO A 341 3.24 7.31 -18.51
CA PRO A 341 3.49 8.68 -18.05
C PRO A 341 2.58 9.09 -16.90
N GLY A 342 3.14 9.77 -15.90
CA GLY A 342 2.39 10.26 -14.73
C GLY A 342 2.09 9.23 -13.64
N GLN A 343 2.46 7.96 -13.81
CA GLN A 343 2.42 6.98 -12.73
C GLN A 343 3.58 7.17 -11.75
N ILE A 344 3.35 6.85 -10.48
CA ILE A 344 4.43 6.69 -9.50
C ILE A 344 5.08 5.33 -9.75
N HIS A 345 6.40 5.29 -9.82
CA HIS A 345 7.13 4.04 -10.04
C HIS A 345 6.92 3.08 -8.86
N MET A 346 6.37 1.89 -9.15
CA MET A 346 6.14 0.82 -8.18
C MET A 346 7.30 -0.17 -8.21
N THR A 347 7.88 -0.46 -7.04
CA THR A 347 8.89 -1.51 -6.87
C THR A 347 8.24 -2.91 -6.82
N GLU A 348 9.05 -3.95 -7.00
CA GLU A 348 8.62 -5.34 -6.88
C GLU A 348 8.05 -5.67 -5.49
N SER A 349 8.57 -5.06 -4.42
CA SER A 349 8.06 -5.25 -3.05
C SER A 349 6.67 -4.63 -2.86
N GLU A 350 6.46 -3.43 -3.41
CA GLU A 350 5.15 -2.77 -3.43
C GLU A 350 4.15 -3.55 -4.28
N TYR A 351 4.58 -4.10 -5.44
CA TYR A 351 3.74 -4.99 -6.25
C TYR A 351 3.29 -6.24 -5.47
N ARG A 352 4.19 -6.90 -4.72
CA ARG A 352 3.81 -8.05 -3.87
C ARG A 352 2.78 -7.64 -2.81
N THR A 353 2.98 -6.48 -2.18
CA THR A 353 2.07 -5.94 -1.16
C THR A 353 0.69 -5.59 -1.74
N TYR A 354 0.66 -4.95 -2.91
CA TYR A 354 -0.53 -4.67 -3.71
C TYR A 354 -1.27 -5.96 -4.07
N SER A 355 -0.56 -6.93 -4.63
CA SER A 355 -1.08 -8.25 -5.03
C SER A 355 -1.72 -8.99 -3.86
N GLN A 356 -1.03 -9.04 -2.71
CA GLN A 356 -1.55 -9.70 -1.51
C GLN A 356 -2.80 -9.00 -0.96
N SER A 357 -2.83 -7.66 -1.00
CA SER A 357 -3.99 -6.88 -0.56
C SER A 357 -5.23 -7.17 -1.42
N LEU A 358 -5.06 -7.24 -2.75
CA LEU A 358 -6.12 -7.65 -3.67
C LEU A 358 -6.59 -9.09 -3.42
N GLN A 359 -5.67 -10.04 -3.22
CA GLN A 359 -6.02 -11.44 -2.92
C GLN A 359 -6.82 -11.56 -1.63
N ASN A 360 -6.44 -10.84 -0.58
CA ASN A 360 -7.16 -10.84 0.69
C ASN A 360 -8.60 -10.33 0.51
N ALA A 361 -8.78 -9.20 -0.18
CA ALA A 361 -10.12 -8.67 -0.46
C ALA A 361 -10.96 -9.60 -1.35
N ALA A 362 -10.35 -10.20 -2.38
CA ALA A 362 -11.01 -11.13 -3.30
C ALA A 362 -11.51 -12.40 -2.58
N GLN A 363 -10.70 -12.95 -1.67
CA GLN A 363 -11.07 -14.11 -0.86
C GLN A 363 -12.12 -13.75 0.21
N GLN A 364 -11.92 -12.64 0.94
CA GLN A 364 -12.78 -12.24 2.05
C GLN A 364 -14.22 -11.91 1.62
N TYR A 365 -14.38 -11.18 0.51
CA TYR A 365 -15.69 -10.64 0.10
C TYR A 365 -16.26 -11.32 -1.16
N GLY A 366 -15.40 -11.90 -2.01
CA GLY A 366 -15.83 -12.55 -3.25
C GLY A 366 -15.73 -14.08 -3.24
N GLY A 367 -15.04 -14.68 -2.26
CA GLY A 367 -14.75 -16.13 -2.24
C GLY A 367 -13.88 -16.60 -3.42
N VAL A 368 -13.20 -15.67 -4.12
CA VAL A 368 -12.45 -15.95 -5.34
C VAL A 368 -10.95 -15.70 -5.14
N ARG A 369 -10.12 -16.52 -5.79
CA ARG A 369 -8.66 -16.35 -5.84
C ARG A 369 -8.30 -15.73 -7.18
N LEU A 370 -7.60 -14.59 -7.16
CA LEU A 370 -7.12 -13.96 -8.38
C LEU A 370 -5.94 -14.75 -8.97
N ASN A 371 -5.83 -14.78 -10.28
CA ASN A 371 -4.60 -15.17 -10.97
C ASN A 371 -3.70 -13.94 -11.23
N GLN A 372 -2.44 -14.15 -11.62
CA GLN A 372 -1.50 -13.03 -11.77
C GLN A 372 -1.85 -12.10 -12.94
N ASN A 373 -2.48 -12.60 -14.01
CA ASN A 373 -2.95 -11.75 -15.11
C ASN A 373 -4.09 -10.83 -14.65
N GLN A 374 -4.97 -11.32 -13.78
CA GLN A 374 -6.05 -10.53 -13.16
C GLN A 374 -5.49 -9.40 -12.28
N VAL A 375 -4.45 -9.68 -11.48
CA VAL A 375 -3.72 -8.65 -10.72
C VAL A 375 -3.08 -7.62 -11.65
N ALA A 376 -2.47 -8.08 -12.77
CA ALA A 376 -1.89 -7.20 -13.78
C ALA A 376 -2.94 -6.29 -14.45
N THR A 377 -4.15 -6.80 -14.74
CA THR A 377 -5.26 -6.00 -15.28
C THR A 377 -5.69 -4.91 -14.30
N LEU A 378 -5.85 -5.25 -13.01
CA LEU A 378 -6.20 -4.28 -11.96
C LEU A 378 -5.15 -3.17 -11.83
N LEU A 379 -3.86 -3.54 -11.79
CA LEU A 379 -2.75 -2.60 -11.70
C LEU A 379 -2.73 -1.65 -12.91
N ASN A 380 -2.82 -2.21 -14.12
CA ASN A 380 -2.79 -1.45 -15.36
C ASN A 380 -4.04 -0.61 -15.61
N GLY A 381 -5.16 -0.96 -14.97
CA GLY A 381 -6.40 -0.17 -14.89
C GLY A 381 -6.42 0.84 -13.75
N ASN A 382 -5.29 1.05 -13.05
CA ASN A 382 -5.14 1.98 -11.93
C ASN A 382 -6.05 1.70 -10.71
N VAL A 383 -6.56 0.48 -10.57
CA VAL A 383 -7.47 0.12 -9.47
C VAL A 383 -6.68 -0.04 -8.17
N SER A 384 -6.98 0.78 -7.17
CA SER A 384 -6.34 0.68 -5.84
C SER A 384 -6.89 -0.50 -5.02
N PRO A 385 -6.15 -1.04 -4.03
CA PRO A 385 -6.67 -2.16 -3.23
C PRO A 385 -7.94 -1.83 -2.43
N SER A 386 -8.08 -0.59 -1.95
CA SER A 386 -9.27 -0.11 -1.24
C SER A 386 -10.48 0.06 -2.17
N GLU A 387 -10.28 0.58 -3.38
CA GLU A 387 -11.30 0.67 -4.43
C GLU A 387 -11.77 -0.72 -4.89
N PHE A 388 -10.83 -1.66 -5.08
CA PHE A 388 -11.15 -3.06 -5.36
C PHE A 388 -11.96 -3.67 -4.20
N GLN A 389 -11.50 -3.53 -2.95
CA GLN A 389 -12.22 -4.00 -1.77
C GLN A 389 -13.64 -3.47 -1.72
N GLN A 390 -13.84 -2.16 -1.93
CA GLN A 390 -15.17 -1.55 -1.97
C GLN A 390 -16.06 -2.19 -3.05
N ARG A 391 -15.55 -2.42 -4.27
CA ARG A 391 -16.31 -3.06 -5.35
C ARG A 391 -16.71 -4.50 -5.05
N VAL A 392 -15.78 -5.29 -4.49
CA VAL A 392 -16.07 -6.68 -4.09
C VAL A 392 -17.06 -6.69 -2.93
N GLN A 393 -17.00 -5.73 -2.01
CA GLN A 393 -17.99 -5.59 -0.97
C GLN A 393 -19.37 -5.19 -1.53
N ASP A 394 -19.46 -4.16 -2.36
CA ASP A 394 -20.73 -3.63 -2.89
C ASP A 394 -21.51 -4.64 -3.72
N ILE A 395 -20.81 -5.37 -4.61
CA ILE A 395 -21.45 -6.28 -5.58
C ILE A 395 -21.27 -7.75 -5.20
N GLY A 396 -20.14 -8.14 -4.64
CA GLY A 396 -19.91 -9.51 -4.18
C GLY A 396 -20.91 -9.88 -3.08
N VAL A 397 -21.17 -8.99 -2.11
CA VAL A 397 -22.18 -9.22 -1.07
C VAL A 397 -23.59 -9.28 -1.65
N ALA A 398 -23.95 -8.37 -2.58
CA ALA A 398 -25.27 -8.37 -3.22
C ALA A 398 -25.51 -9.67 -4.00
N VAL A 399 -24.57 -10.08 -4.86
CA VAL A 399 -24.70 -11.32 -5.67
C VAL A 399 -24.56 -12.59 -4.80
N ALA A 400 -23.76 -12.57 -3.73
CA ALA A 400 -23.65 -13.70 -2.81
C ALA A 400 -24.91 -13.89 -1.95
N ASN A 401 -25.57 -12.80 -1.53
CA ASN A 401 -26.79 -12.84 -0.72
C ASN A 401 -28.08 -12.92 -1.54
N ALA A 402 -28.04 -12.60 -2.84
CA ALA A 402 -29.16 -12.79 -3.76
C ALA A 402 -29.74 -14.20 -3.65
N ASP A 403 -31.05 -14.33 -3.79
CA ASP A 403 -31.74 -15.61 -3.71
C ASP A 403 -31.38 -16.53 -4.91
N PRO A 404 -31.69 -17.84 -4.86
CA PRO A 404 -31.34 -18.77 -5.92
C PRO A 404 -31.96 -18.46 -7.30
N GLY A 405 -33.14 -17.83 -7.35
CA GLY A 405 -33.83 -17.48 -8.59
C GLY A 405 -33.25 -16.24 -9.23
N THR A 406 -33.00 -15.18 -8.45
CA THR A 406 -32.22 -14.01 -8.87
C THR A 406 -30.83 -14.41 -9.39
N LYS A 407 -30.13 -15.33 -8.71
CA LYS A 407 -28.84 -15.88 -9.19
C LYS A 407 -28.96 -16.61 -10.52
N ALA A 408 -30.03 -17.38 -10.73
CA ALA A 408 -30.27 -18.06 -12.01
C ALA A 408 -30.53 -17.03 -13.14
N ILE A 409 -31.31 -15.99 -12.87
CA ILE A 409 -31.60 -14.90 -13.82
C ILE A 409 -30.34 -14.10 -14.15
N LEU A 410 -29.55 -13.71 -13.14
CA LEU A 410 -28.27 -13.02 -13.29
C LEU A 410 -27.31 -13.79 -14.22
N LYS A 411 -27.19 -15.10 -14.00
CA LYS A 411 -26.38 -15.97 -14.85
C LYS A 411 -26.95 -16.11 -16.27
N GLN A 412 -28.26 -16.33 -16.40
CA GLN A 412 -28.90 -16.62 -17.69
C GLN A 412 -28.98 -15.39 -18.61
N GLN A 413 -29.26 -14.20 -18.06
CA GLN A 413 -29.58 -13.01 -18.85
C GLN A 413 -28.42 -12.03 -18.96
N PHE A 414 -27.60 -11.91 -17.91
CA PHE A 414 -26.52 -10.93 -17.83
C PHE A 414 -25.13 -11.56 -17.88
N GLY A 415 -25.03 -12.90 -17.88
CA GLY A 415 -23.75 -13.61 -17.78
C GLY A 415 -23.05 -13.42 -16.43
N ILE A 416 -23.77 -12.93 -15.42
CA ILE A 416 -23.22 -12.64 -14.09
C ILE A 416 -23.26 -13.93 -13.27
N ASP A 417 -22.10 -14.54 -13.11
CA ASP A 417 -21.87 -15.57 -12.09
C ASP A 417 -20.61 -15.23 -11.26
N PRO A 418 -20.36 -15.91 -10.14
CA PRO A 418 -19.22 -15.60 -9.27
C PRO A 418 -17.85 -15.66 -9.94
N ALA A 419 -17.69 -16.40 -11.04
CA ALA A 419 -16.44 -16.43 -11.80
C ALA A 419 -16.28 -15.22 -12.74
N HIS A 420 -17.40 -14.71 -13.30
CA HIS A 420 -17.41 -13.55 -14.18
C HIS A 420 -17.36 -12.20 -13.44
N LEU A 421 -17.66 -12.18 -12.12
CA LEU A 421 -17.51 -10.99 -11.27
C LEU A 421 -16.10 -10.35 -11.31
N PHE A 422 -15.06 -11.08 -11.69
CA PHE A 422 -13.74 -10.46 -11.86
C PHE A 422 -13.72 -9.38 -12.95
N ALA A 423 -14.34 -9.63 -14.11
CA ALA A 423 -14.35 -8.67 -15.22
C ALA A 423 -15.00 -7.35 -14.82
N TYR A 424 -16.01 -7.43 -13.94
CA TYR A 424 -16.62 -6.29 -13.26
C TYR A 424 -15.59 -5.51 -12.41
N TYR A 425 -14.90 -6.17 -11.47
CA TYR A 425 -13.94 -5.49 -10.58
C TYR A 425 -12.79 -4.81 -11.33
N ALA A 426 -12.38 -5.40 -12.46
CA ALA A 426 -11.22 -5.00 -13.26
C ALA A 426 -11.40 -3.68 -14.05
N ASN A 427 -12.62 -3.29 -14.43
CA ASN A 427 -12.86 -2.07 -15.20
C ASN A 427 -13.71 -1.03 -14.42
N PRO A 428 -13.10 0.06 -13.92
CA PRO A 428 -13.81 1.13 -13.22
C PRO A 428 -14.96 1.79 -13.98
N LYS A 429 -14.84 1.91 -15.31
CA LYS A 429 -15.61 2.89 -16.10
C LYS A 429 -16.89 2.33 -16.71
N GLU A 430 -17.02 1.01 -16.77
CA GLU A 430 -18.01 0.36 -17.65
C GLU A 430 -19.14 -0.38 -16.92
N THR A 431 -19.09 -0.57 -15.59
CA THR A 431 -19.80 -1.74 -15.03
C THR A 431 -20.50 -1.59 -13.66
N LEU A 432 -20.12 -0.69 -12.74
CA LEU A 432 -20.79 -0.62 -11.41
C LEU A 432 -22.29 -0.22 -11.50
N PRO A 433 -22.66 0.85 -12.22
CA PRO A 433 -24.07 1.21 -12.36
C PRO A 433 -24.91 0.12 -13.04
N ASP A 434 -24.32 -0.55 -14.05
CA ASP A 434 -24.97 -1.58 -14.85
C ASP A 434 -25.11 -2.92 -14.12
N MET A 435 -24.12 -3.31 -13.31
CA MET A 435 -24.22 -4.50 -12.46
C MET A 435 -25.22 -4.31 -11.33
N GLN A 436 -25.26 -3.13 -10.69
CA GLN A 436 -26.34 -2.79 -9.74
C GLN A 436 -27.73 -2.85 -10.40
N ARG A 437 -27.84 -2.37 -11.64
CA ARG A 437 -29.08 -2.43 -12.44
C ARG A 437 -29.44 -3.86 -12.81
N ALA A 438 -28.46 -4.70 -13.16
CA ALA A 438 -28.66 -6.12 -13.45
C ALA A 438 -29.12 -6.92 -12.22
N VAL A 439 -28.54 -6.65 -11.03
CA VAL A 439 -28.99 -7.24 -9.75
C VAL A 439 -30.44 -6.84 -9.47
N ALA A 440 -30.75 -5.54 -9.45
CA ALA A 440 -32.12 -5.08 -9.22
C ALA A 440 -33.12 -5.59 -10.27
N SER A 441 -32.73 -5.68 -11.55
CA SER A 441 -33.54 -6.28 -12.62
C SER A 441 -33.75 -7.78 -12.41
N GLY A 442 -32.74 -8.49 -11.89
CA GLY A 442 -32.83 -9.90 -11.54
C GLY A 442 -33.82 -10.15 -10.40
N GLU A 443 -33.71 -9.35 -9.32
CA GLU A 443 -34.61 -9.39 -8.16
C GLU A 443 -36.06 -9.10 -8.55
N ILE A 444 -36.29 -8.04 -9.35
CA ILE A 444 -37.61 -7.66 -9.87
C ILE A 444 -38.21 -8.80 -10.72
N GLN A 445 -37.40 -9.43 -11.57
CA GLN A 445 -37.90 -10.51 -12.42
C GLN A 445 -38.12 -11.82 -11.64
N ASP A 446 -37.29 -12.12 -10.63
CA ASP A 446 -37.54 -13.25 -9.75
C ASP A 446 -38.82 -13.07 -8.94
N TYR A 447 -39.02 -11.87 -8.37
CA TYR A 447 -40.27 -11.52 -7.69
C TYR A 447 -41.48 -11.72 -8.60
N ALA A 448 -41.43 -11.19 -9.83
CA ALA A 448 -42.49 -11.37 -10.84
C ALA A 448 -42.78 -12.85 -11.12
N ASN A 449 -41.74 -13.69 -11.26
CA ASN A 449 -41.90 -15.13 -11.44
C ASN A 449 -42.58 -15.79 -10.23
N ARG A 450 -42.17 -15.45 -9.00
CA ARG A 450 -42.73 -16.01 -7.76
C ARG A 450 -44.20 -15.69 -7.54
N ILE A 451 -44.63 -14.48 -7.94
CA ILE A 451 -46.04 -14.09 -7.85
C ILE A 451 -46.88 -14.60 -9.03
N GLY A 452 -46.31 -15.35 -9.98
CA GLY A 452 -47.00 -15.88 -11.16
C GLY A 452 -47.21 -14.90 -12.31
N LEU A 453 -46.52 -13.74 -12.32
CA LEU A 453 -46.67 -12.73 -13.36
C LEU A 453 -45.98 -13.15 -14.66
N ALA A 454 -46.72 -13.80 -15.55
CA ALA A 454 -46.25 -14.14 -16.88
C ALA A 454 -46.04 -12.90 -17.77
N GLY A 455 -45.07 -12.98 -18.68
CA GLY A 455 -44.89 -12.01 -19.77
C GLY A 455 -44.02 -10.78 -19.46
N LEU A 456 -43.54 -10.60 -18.23
CA LEU A 456 -42.53 -9.56 -17.94
C LEU A 456 -41.22 -9.92 -18.65
N ARG A 457 -40.81 -9.08 -19.61
CA ARG A 457 -39.57 -9.26 -20.40
C ARG A 457 -38.37 -8.66 -19.66
N PRO A 458 -37.13 -9.13 -19.90
CA PRO A 458 -35.91 -8.59 -19.27
C PRO A 458 -35.78 -7.06 -19.40
N ALA A 459 -36.10 -6.49 -20.57
CA ALA A 459 -36.08 -5.05 -20.78
C ALA A 459 -37.09 -4.28 -19.90
N GLY A 460 -38.23 -4.90 -19.57
CA GLY A 460 -39.21 -4.35 -18.62
C GLY A 460 -38.70 -4.40 -17.18
N ALA A 461 -38.11 -5.52 -16.76
CA ALA A 461 -37.47 -5.62 -15.45
C ALA A 461 -36.32 -4.61 -15.27
N ALA A 462 -35.50 -4.41 -16.32
CA ALA A 462 -34.44 -3.39 -16.32
C ALA A 462 -34.98 -1.96 -16.28
N GLN A 463 -36.09 -1.67 -16.97
CA GLN A 463 -36.77 -0.37 -16.88
C GLN A 463 -37.33 -0.13 -15.46
N LEU A 464 -37.94 -1.14 -14.82
CA LEU A 464 -38.40 -1.03 -13.44
C LEU A 464 -37.24 -0.83 -12.45
N ALA A 465 -36.09 -1.49 -12.69
CA ALA A 465 -34.87 -1.28 -11.91
C ALA A 465 -34.35 0.16 -12.03
N ASP A 466 -34.41 0.78 -13.21
CA ASP A 466 -34.07 2.20 -13.39
C ASP A 466 -35.03 3.12 -12.63
N MET A 467 -36.34 2.86 -12.76
CA MET A 467 -37.39 3.65 -12.08
C MET A 467 -37.24 3.59 -10.55
N ALA A 468 -36.84 2.43 -10.01
CA ALA A 468 -36.48 2.26 -8.60
C ALA A 468 -35.17 2.98 -8.21
N LYS A 469 -34.12 2.84 -9.02
CA LYS A 469 -32.79 3.43 -8.74
C LYS A 469 -32.77 4.97 -8.81
N LEU A 470 -33.57 5.54 -9.73
CA LEU A 470 -33.80 6.98 -9.83
C LEU A 470 -34.40 7.56 -8.53
N SER A 471 -35.22 6.78 -7.82
CA SER A 471 -35.78 7.18 -6.52
C SER A 471 -34.76 7.20 -5.38
N ALA A 472 -33.72 6.36 -5.43
CA ALA A 472 -32.76 6.21 -4.35
C ALA A 472 -31.60 7.23 -4.39
N THR A 473 -31.30 7.78 -5.57
CA THR A 473 -30.09 8.59 -5.79
C THR A 473 -30.30 10.10 -5.59
N GLN A 474 -31.55 10.59 -5.71
CA GLN A 474 -31.91 11.97 -5.39
C GLN A 474 -32.49 12.05 -3.97
N GLY A 475 -31.63 12.25 -2.98
CA GLY A 475 -31.95 12.22 -1.55
C GLY A 475 -32.86 13.34 -1.00
N ASN A 476 -33.89 13.77 -1.75
CA ASN A 476 -35.09 14.49 -1.27
C ASN A 476 -36.17 14.75 -2.37
N ASN A 477 -36.24 13.97 -3.46
CA ASN A 477 -37.19 14.23 -4.56
C ASN A 477 -38.24 13.10 -4.73
N PRO A 478 -39.54 13.33 -4.43
CA PRO A 478 -40.58 12.28 -4.40
C PRO A 478 -41.11 11.86 -5.78
N LEU A 479 -40.30 11.96 -6.83
CA LEU A 479 -40.68 11.71 -8.24
C LEU A 479 -40.12 10.39 -8.80
N GLY A 480 -39.35 9.64 -8.02
CA GLY A 480 -38.96 8.27 -8.34
C GLY A 480 -39.97 7.25 -7.80
N VAL A 481 -39.97 6.05 -8.39
CA VAL A 481 -40.85 4.96 -7.93
C VAL A 481 -40.15 4.21 -6.80
N GLY A 482 -40.80 4.05 -5.65
CA GLY A 482 -40.26 3.22 -4.57
C GLY A 482 -40.28 1.73 -4.92
N VAL A 483 -39.35 0.94 -4.40
CA VAL A 483 -39.31 -0.53 -4.61
C VAL A 483 -40.65 -1.19 -4.26
N SER A 484 -41.27 -0.79 -3.15
CA SER A 484 -42.60 -1.26 -2.73
C SER A 484 -43.74 -0.90 -3.70
N GLN A 485 -43.61 0.19 -4.47
CA GLN A 485 -44.56 0.57 -5.52
C GLN A 485 -44.34 -0.27 -6.80
N VAL A 486 -43.09 -0.61 -7.13
CA VAL A 486 -42.79 -1.60 -8.17
C VAL A 486 -43.41 -2.96 -7.80
N GLU A 487 -43.11 -3.48 -6.61
CA GLU A 487 -43.67 -4.74 -6.10
C GLU A 487 -45.21 -4.72 -6.11
N GLY A 488 -45.83 -3.64 -5.63
CA GLY A 488 -47.29 -3.47 -5.65
C GLY A 488 -47.88 -3.46 -7.07
N SER A 489 -47.23 -2.80 -8.03
CA SER A 489 -47.66 -2.79 -9.43
C SER A 489 -47.57 -4.18 -10.07
N LEU A 490 -46.52 -4.95 -9.76
CA LEU A 490 -46.33 -6.32 -10.22
C LEU A 490 -47.37 -7.27 -9.59
N LEU A 491 -47.68 -7.10 -8.30
CA LEU A 491 -48.71 -7.87 -7.60
C LEU A 491 -50.11 -7.64 -8.17
N ASN A 492 -50.48 -6.38 -8.45
CA ASN A 492 -51.74 -6.05 -9.11
C ASN A 492 -51.77 -6.64 -10.53
N ALA A 493 -50.72 -6.43 -11.33
CA ALA A 493 -50.61 -7.02 -12.66
C ALA A 493 -50.70 -8.57 -12.65
N SER A 494 -50.29 -9.25 -11.58
CA SER A 494 -50.44 -10.70 -11.46
C SER A 494 -51.89 -11.11 -11.21
N ARG A 495 -52.62 -10.39 -10.35
CA ARG A 495 -54.07 -10.62 -10.13
C ARG A 495 -54.86 -10.46 -11.43
N ASP A 496 -54.49 -9.45 -12.21
CA ASP A 496 -55.15 -9.10 -13.46
C ASP A 496 -54.55 -9.84 -14.67
N SER A 497 -53.61 -10.77 -14.46
CA SER A 497 -52.96 -11.56 -15.52
C SER A 497 -53.97 -12.33 -16.38
N ALA A 498 -55.14 -12.66 -15.84
CA ALA A 498 -56.24 -13.24 -16.58
C ALA A 498 -56.62 -12.41 -17.82
N LEU A 499 -56.57 -11.07 -17.73
CA LEU A 499 -56.89 -10.12 -18.82
C LEU A 499 -55.93 -10.23 -20.03
N THR A 500 -54.80 -10.91 -19.89
CA THR A 500 -53.80 -11.06 -20.97
C THR A 500 -54.15 -12.12 -22.02
N SER A 501 -55.20 -12.90 -21.78
CA SER A 501 -55.65 -13.97 -22.67
C SER A 501 -57.13 -13.79 -23.07
N ALA A 502 -57.51 -14.36 -24.21
CA ALA A 502 -58.90 -14.55 -24.59
C ALA A 502 -59.22 -16.05 -24.57
N ALA A 503 -60.45 -16.41 -24.23
CA ALA A 503 -60.91 -17.79 -24.40
C ALA A 503 -60.89 -18.15 -25.91
N PRO A 504 -60.56 -19.39 -26.29
CA PRO A 504 -60.58 -19.81 -27.70
C PRO A 504 -61.92 -19.51 -28.37
N GLY A 505 -61.90 -18.68 -29.42
CA GLY A 505 -63.10 -18.23 -30.15
C GLY A 505 -63.78 -16.97 -29.60
N ALA A 506 -63.35 -16.42 -28.47
CA ALA A 506 -63.90 -15.18 -27.91
C ALA A 506 -63.19 -13.94 -28.47
N ASN A 507 -63.93 -13.07 -29.16
CA ASN A 507 -63.42 -11.78 -29.68
C ASN A 507 -63.42 -10.67 -28.60
N VAL A 508 -62.86 -10.96 -27.42
CA VAL A 508 -62.70 -9.98 -26.34
C VAL A 508 -61.35 -9.25 -26.44
N PRO A 509 -61.28 -7.93 -26.19
CA PRO A 509 -60.01 -7.22 -26.11
C PRO A 509 -59.08 -7.82 -25.05
N THR A 510 -57.85 -8.11 -25.43
CA THR A 510 -56.77 -8.50 -24.52
C THR A 510 -55.77 -7.37 -24.36
N ILE A 511 -55.08 -7.37 -23.22
CA ILE A 511 -53.97 -6.47 -22.91
C ILE A 511 -52.68 -7.28 -22.72
N ASN A 512 -51.53 -6.62 -22.62
CA ASN A 512 -50.27 -7.29 -22.28
C ASN A 512 -49.77 -6.89 -20.89
N THR A 513 -48.81 -7.65 -20.36
CA THR A 513 -48.19 -7.43 -19.04
C THR A 513 -47.64 -6.02 -18.85
N ASN A 514 -47.15 -5.37 -19.91
CA ASN A 514 -46.64 -4.01 -19.80
C ASN A 514 -47.76 -2.98 -19.58
N GLN A 515 -48.93 -3.19 -20.18
CA GLN A 515 -50.09 -2.31 -19.98
C GLN A 515 -50.70 -2.49 -18.59
N LEU A 516 -50.71 -3.71 -18.06
CA LEU A 516 -51.10 -3.99 -16.67
C LEU A 516 -50.23 -3.18 -15.69
N ILE A 517 -48.91 -3.31 -15.79
CA ILE A 517 -47.97 -2.55 -14.94
C ILE A 517 -48.06 -1.05 -15.22
N GLY A 518 -48.12 -0.64 -16.49
CA GLY A 518 -48.17 0.77 -16.94
C GLY A 518 -49.42 1.51 -16.46
N SER A 519 -50.55 0.80 -16.29
CA SER A 519 -51.76 1.37 -15.67
C SER A 519 -51.53 1.84 -14.22
N GLN A 520 -50.64 1.14 -13.50
CA GLN A 520 -50.28 1.41 -12.10
C GLN A 520 -49.05 2.33 -12.00
N LEU A 521 -48.20 2.35 -13.02
CA LEU A 521 -46.88 2.97 -12.97
C LEU A 521 -46.59 3.91 -14.15
N ALA A 522 -46.69 5.21 -13.86
CA ALA A 522 -46.41 6.28 -14.83
C ALA A 522 -45.02 6.15 -15.48
N GLY A 523 -44.99 6.20 -16.81
CA GLY A 523 -43.76 6.12 -17.60
C GLY A 523 -43.25 4.70 -17.89
N PHE A 524 -43.84 3.67 -17.31
CA PHE A 524 -43.50 2.29 -17.67
C PHE A 524 -43.95 1.94 -19.10
N GLY A 525 -43.20 1.10 -19.81
CA GLY A 525 -43.53 0.68 -21.18
C GLY A 525 -43.50 1.79 -22.26
N GLY A 526 -43.20 3.04 -21.89
CA GLY A 526 -43.16 4.18 -22.81
C GLY A 526 -44.54 4.66 -23.28
N GLN A 527 -45.63 4.20 -22.66
CA GLN A 527 -47.00 4.61 -22.96
C GLN A 527 -47.53 5.60 -21.91
N SER A 528 -48.64 6.26 -22.23
CA SER A 528 -49.36 7.08 -21.25
C SER A 528 -50.08 6.16 -20.26
N GLN A 529 -49.85 6.35 -18.96
CA GLN A 529 -50.56 5.63 -17.89
C GLN A 529 -52.09 5.68 -18.08
N VAL A 530 -52.63 6.83 -18.52
CA VAL A 530 -54.07 6.99 -18.76
C VAL A 530 -54.53 6.12 -19.94
N ALA A 531 -53.72 5.95 -20.98
CA ALA A 531 -54.04 5.07 -22.09
C ALA A 531 -54.03 3.59 -21.67
N ASP A 532 -53.08 3.19 -20.82
CA ASP A 532 -53.02 1.85 -20.25
C ASP A 532 -54.18 1.58 -19.28
N GLN A 533 -54.54 2.53 -18.40
CA GLN A 533 -55.74 2.44 -17.56
C GLN A 533 -57.03 2.29 -18.38
N ILE A 534 -57.16 3.02 -19.50
CA ILE A 534 -58.29 2.87 -20.42
C ILE A 534 -58.27 1.49 -21.11
N ALA A 535 -57.10 0.96 -21.45
CA ALA A 535 -56.98 -0.38 -22.04
C ALA A 535 -57.38 -1.48 -21.04
N VAL A 536 -56.93 -1.38 -19.79
CA VAL A 536 -57.31 -2.28 -18.68
C VAL A 536 -58.83 -2.24 -18.46
N GLY A 537 -59.41 -1.05 -18.23
CA GLY A 537 -60.85 -0.92 -17.99
C GLY A 537 -61.74 -1.40 -19.15
N ARG A 538 -61.26 -1.33 -20.40
CA ARG A 538 -61.94 -1.94 -21.56
C ARG A 538 -61.90 -3.46 -21.55
N ALA A 539 -60.77 -4.07 -21.17
CA ALA A 539 -60.64 -5.53 -21.07
C ALA A 539 -61.45 -6.09 -19.90
N GLU A 540 -61.48 -5.39 -18.76
CA GLU A 540 -62.33 -5.69 -17.61
C GLU A 540 -63.83 -5.60 -17.97
N GLY A 541 -64.25 -4.46 -18.54
CA GLY A 541 -65.65 -4.26 -18.96
C GLY A 541 -66.11 -5.28 -19.99
N ALA A 542 -65.26 -5.66 -20.95
CA ALA A 542 -65.57 -6.70 -21.92
C ALA A 542 -65.75 -8.11 -21.31
N ARG A 543 -65.16 -8.36 -20.13
CA ARG A 543 -65.33 -9.61 -19.37
C ARG A 543 -66.51 -9.58 -18.41
N ALA A 544 -66.90 -8.41 -17.91
CA ALA A 544 -68.11 -8.24 -17.09
C ALA A 544 -69.40 -8.26 -17.93
N ALA A 545 -69.36 -7.68 -19.15
CA ALA A 545 -70.54 -7.49 -20.01
C ALA A 545 -71.41 -8.74 -20.29
N PRO A 546 -70.89 -9.99 -20.40
CA PRO A 546 -71.72 -11.19 -20.51
C PRO A 546 -72.57 -11.48 -19.27
N PHE A 547 -72.09 -11.08 -18.08
CA PHE A 547 -72.77 -11.29 -16.81
C PHE A 547 -73.79 -10.17 -16.52
N ASP A 548 -73.45 -8.91 -16.88
CA ASP A 548 -74.31 -7.74 -16.67
C ASP A 548 -75.65 -7.82 -17.43
N LYS A 549 -75.70 -8.56 -18.55
CA LYS A 549 -76.93 -8.82 -19.31
C LYS A 549 -77.83 -9.90 -18.70
N GLY A 550 -77.55 -10.36 -17.48
CA GLY A 550 -78.46 -11.18 -16.69
C GLY A 550 -78.55 -12.64 -17.13
N GLY A 551 -77.44 -13.25 -17.56
CA GLY A 551 -77.31 -14.71 -17.76
C GLY A 551 -78.24 -15.34 -18.80
N GLY A 552 -78.96 -14.55 -19.59
CA GLY A 552 -79.84 -15.04 -20.65
C GLY A 552 -79.03 -15.71 -21.77
N PRO A 553 -79.51 -16.82 -22.35
CA PRO A 553 -78.76 -17.55 -23.36
C PRO A 553 -78.59 -16.70 -24.63
N GLU A 554 -77.40 -16.74 -25.23
CA GLU A 554 -77.05 -15.90 -26.36
C GLU A 554 -77.88 -16.30 -27.60
N GLN A 555 -78.83 -15.45 -27.98
CA GLN A 555 -79.61 -15.60 -29.21
C GLN A 555 -78.74 -15.23 -30.41
N THR A 556 -78.06 -16.23 -30.97
CA THR A 556 -77.45 -16.10 -32.30
C THR A 556 -78.52 -16.26 -33.38
N SER A 557 -78.26 -15.76 -34.58
CA SER A 557 -79.13 -15.96 -35.76
C SER A 557 -79.25 -17.43 -36.22
N LYS A 558 -78.56 -18.37 -35.56
CA LYS A 558 -78.67 -19.82 -35.75
C LYS A 558 -79.41 -20.54 -34.61
N GLY A 559 -79.86 -19.82 -33.58
CA GLY A 559 -80.60 -20.38 -32.45
C GLY A 559 -80.02 -20.00 -31.09
N VAL A 560 -80.71 -20.47 -30.05
CA VAL A 560 -80.42 -20.23 -28.64
C VAL A 560 -79.41 -21.27 -28.14
N THR A 561 -78.14 -20.89 -27.98
CA THR A 561 -77.14 -21.79 -27.39
C THR A 561 -77.17 -21.64 -25.87
N GLY A 562 -78.14 -22.30 -25.22
CA GLY A 562 -78.20 -22.39 -23.77
C GLY A 562 -77.22 -23.43 -23.23
N ILE A 563 -76.57 -23.14 -22.11
CA ILE A 563 -75.77 -24.12 -21.36
C ILE A 563 -76.74 -25.23 -20.90
N GLY A 564 -76.58 -26.42 -21.47
CA GLY A 564 -77.50 -27.54 -21.23
C GLY A 564 -77.51 -27.96 -19.76
N SER A 565 -78.70 -27.99 -19.17
CA SER A 565 -78.94 -28.73 -17.92
C SER A 565 -78.55 -30.19 -18.12
N ALA A 566 -77.67 -30.72 -17.27
CA ALA A 566 -77.37 -32.15 -17.25
C ALA A 566 -78.66 -32.95 -17.02
N SER A 567 -78.97 -33.90 -17.91
CA SER A 567 -79.94 -34.95 -17.62
C SER A 567 -79.29 -35.92 -16.63
N THR A 568 -79.95 -36.13 -15.49
CA THR A 568 -79.68 -37.24 -14.56
C THR A 568 -79.94 -38.60 -15.20
#